data_AF-A0A7X7IVW0-F1
#
_entry.id   AF-A0A7X7IVW0-F1
#
_cell.length_a   1.000
_cell.length_b   1.000
_cell.length_c   1.000
_cell.angle_alpha   90.00
_cell.angle_beta   90.00
_cell.angle_gamma   90.00
#
_symmetry.space_group_name_H-M   'P 1'
#
loop_
_entity.id
_entity.type
_entity.pdbx_description
1 polymer ?
#
loop_
_entity_poly.entity_id
_entity_poly.type
_entity_poly.pdbx_seq_one_letter_code
_entity_poly.pdbx_strand_id
1 'polypeptide(L)'
;MSIEIMRHSAAHIMAAAVCELYPEVKLDIGPATDDGFYYDFDMPHRLVPEDFAAIEAKMAELVAADQPFERLEVARAEALTMLQKAGQTYKVERLADIPEGEKITFYRSGGFFDLCRGPHLATTGGLKAFKLTAIAGSYYRGDEKNPMLQRLYGVVEESQEALDALLLRIEEAKKRDHRRLGPELGLFSMSDSVGPGLA
;
A
#
# COMPACT_ATOMS: atom_id res chain seq x y z
N MET A 1 -18.78 -9.86 3.49
CA MET A 1 -17.76 -8.88 3.92
C MET A 1 -17.31 -8.15 2.67
N SER A 2 -17.18 -6.82 2.64
CA SER A 2 -16.78 -6.15 1.40
C SER A 2 -15.30 -6.41 1.10
N ILE A 3 -14.97 -6.79 -0.13
CA ILE A 3 -13.60 -6.98 -0.61
C ILE A 3 -12.78 -5.69 -0.45
N GLU A 4 -13.42 -4.53 -0.55
CA GLU A 4 -12.80 -3.22 -0.34
C GLU A 4 -12.29 -3.05 1.10
N ILE A 5 -13.05 -3.50 2.10
CA ILE A 5 -12.65 -3.48 3.51
C ILE A 5 -11.47 -4.43 3.75
N MET A 6 -11.48 -5.59 3.08
CA MET A 6 -10.38 -6.55 3.15
C MET A 6 -9.11 -5.96 2.54
N ARG A 7 -9.19 -5.35 1.35
CA ARG A 7 -8.09 -4.65 0.68
C ARG A 7 -7.53 -3.50 1.51
N HIS A 8 -8.41 -2.69 2.10
CA HIS A 8 -7.98 -1.58 2.95
C HIS A 8 -7.29 -2.06 4.23
N SER A 9 -7.79 -3.14 4.83
CA SER A 9 -7.15 -3.78 5.98
C SER A 9 -5.82 -4.44 5.61
N ALA A 10 -5.72 -5.02 4.42
CA ALA A 10 -4.48 -5.56 3.87
C ALA A 10 -3.41 -4.48 3.72
N ALA A 11 -3.79 -3.28 3.25
CA ALA A 11 -2.90 -2.13 3.15
C ALA A 11 -2.31 -1.74 4.52
N HIS A 12 -3.14 -1.71 5.57
CA HIS A 12 -2.67 -1.43 6.93
C HIS A 12 -1.76 -2.53 7.48
N ILE A 13 -2.06 -3.80 7.23
CA ILE A 13 -1.21 -4.92 7.66
C ILE A 13 0.13 -4.88 6.92
N MET A 14 0.13 -4.55 5.64
CA MET A 14 1.36 -4.35 4.86
C MET A 14 2.17 -3.17 5.41
N ALA A 15 1.54 -2.04 5.71
CA ALA A 15 2.23 -0.89 6.30
C ALA A 15 2.83 -1.22 7.67
N ALA A 16 2.09 -1.94 8.52
CA ALA A 16 2.59 -2.42 9.80
C ALA A 16 3.81 -3.34 9.62
N ALA A 17 3.75 -4.29 8.68
CA ALA A 17 4.87 -5.18 8.38
C ALA A 17 6.12 -4.42 7.91
N VAL A 18 5.96 -3.44 7.01
CA VAL A 18 7.07 -2.59 6.54
C VAL A 18 7.66 -1.77 7.70
N CYS A 19 6.83 -1.16 8.56
CA CYS A 19 7.29 -0.42 9.73
C CYS A 19 8.02 -1.29 10.77
N GLU A 20 7.69 -2.58 10.89
CA GLU A 20 8.41 -3.49 11.80
C GLU A 20 9.73 -4.00 11.19
N LEU A 21 9.81 -4.15 9.88
CA LEU A 21 11.00 -4.65 9.19
C LEU A 21 12.06 -3.57 8.93
N TYR A 22 11.62 -2.33 8.68
CA TYR A 22 12.49 -1.24 8.25
C TYR A 22 12.41 -0.06 9.21
N PRO A 23 13.54 0.59 9.54
CA PRO A 23 13.55 1.79 10.37
C PRO A 23 13.14 3.02 9.57
N GLU A 24 12.73 4.08 10.29
CA GLU A 24 12.49 5.42 9.73
C GLU A 24 11.45 5.50 8.59
N VAL A 25 10.47 4.59 8.61
CA VAL A 25 9.39 4.55 7.64
C VAL A 25 8.37 5.66 7.89
N LYS A 26 8.12 6.48 6.87
CA LYS A 26 7.01 7.45 6.85
C LYS A 26 5.96 7.03 5.84
N LEU A 27 4.71 7.13 6.26
CA LEU A 27 3.53 6.66 5.54
C LEU A 27 2.81 7.86 4.92
N ASP A 28 2.40 7.75 3.65
CA ASP A 28 1.49 8.73 3.05
C ASP A 28 0.05 8.18 2.92
N ILE A 29 -0.26 7.49 1.82
CA ILE A 29 -1.59 6.97 1.52
C ILE A 29 -1.55 5.46 1.25
N GLY A 30 -2.61 4.76 1.68
CA GLY A 30 -2.77 3.33 1.46
C GLY A 30 -4.21 2.92 1.13
N PRO A 31 -4.74 3.32 -0.04
CA PRO A 31 -6.12 3.04 -0.39
C PRO A 31 -6.30 1.60 -0.90
N ALA A 32 -7.52 1.09 -0.75
CA ALA A 32 -7.99 0.00 -1.60
C ALA A 32 -8.19 0.52 -3.04
N THR A 33 -7.98 -0.35 -4.02
CA THR A 33 -8.25 -0.09 -5.43
C THR A 33 -9.18 -1.16 -5.99
N ASP A 34 -9.62 -0.99 -7.23
CA ASP A 34 -10.49 -1.95 -7.93
C ASP A 34 -9.82 -3.32 -8.12
N ASP A 35 -8.49 -3.35 -8.21
CA ASP A 35 -7.71 -4.56 -8.46
C ASP A 35 -6.92 -5.07 -7.24
N GLY A 36 -6.89 -4.31 -6.14
CA GLY A 36 -6.10 -4.68 -4.97
C GLY A 36 -5.96 -3.53 -3.97
N PHE A 37 -4.73 -3.25 -3.57
CA PHE A 37 -4.37 -2.14 -2.70
C PHE A 37 -2.92 -1.72 -2.96
N TYR A 38 -2.55 -0.56 -2.45
CA TYR A 38 -1.15 -0.17 -2.36
C TYR A 38 -0.91 0.66 -1.11
N TYR A 39 0.36 0.95 -0.84
CA TYR A 39 0.76 1.93 0.17
C TYR A 39 2.03 2.65 -0.28
N ASP A 40 2.07 3.97 -0.05
CA ASP A 40 3.21 4.83 -0.37
C ASP A 40 4.10 5.07 0.85
N PHE A 41 5.40 4.77 0.69
CA PHE A 41 6.41 4.84 1.73
C PHE A 41 7.55 5.81 1.37
N ASP A 42 7.96 6.65 2.32
CA ASP A 42 9.26 7.32 2.34
C ASP A 42 10.13 6.63 3.39
N MET A 43 11.22 6.02 2.96
CA MET A 43 12.16 5.33 3.85
C MET A 43 13.53 5.21 3.19
N PRO A 44 14.64 5.08 3.95
CA PRO A 44 15.97 4.97 3.39
C PRO A 44 16.19 3.70 2.54
N HIS A 45 15.60 2.57 2.95
CA HIS A 45 15.72 1.32 2.21
C HIS A 45 14.93 1.38 0.92
N ARG A 46 15.56 1.01 -0.21
CA ARG A 46 14.88 0.92 -1.50
C ARG A 46 14.28 -0.47 -1.65
N LEU A 47 12.94 -0.54 -1.71
CA LEU A 47 12.21 -1.77 -1.94
C LEU A 47 12.60 -2.40 -3.29
N VAL A 48 12.86 -3.70 -3.25
CA VAL A 48 13.12 -4.54 -4.41
C VAL A 48 12.23 -5.80 -4.36
N PRO A 49 11.98 -6.49 -5.48
CA PRO A 49 11.13 -7.69 -5.47
C PRO A 49 11.58 -8.79 -4.49
N GLU A 50 12.87 -8.86 -4.18
CA GLU A 50 13.45 -9.79 -3.20
C GLU A 50 12.95 -9.53 -1.78
N ASP A 51 12.54 -8.30 -1.45
CA ASP A 51 11.96 -7.94 -0.15
C ASP A 51 10.56 -8.54 0.06
N PHE A 52 9.85 -8.91 -1.03
CA PHE A 52 8.45 -9.34 -0.94
C PHE A 52 8.28 -10.55 -0.03
N ALA A 53 9.18 -11.52 -0.09
CA ALA A 53 9.09 -12.71 0.73
C ALA A 53 9.18 -12.39 2.23
N ALA A 54 10.03 -11.43 2.61
CA ALA A 54 10.19 -11.02 4.01
C ALA A 54 8.97 -10.22 4.49
N ILE A 55 8.46 -9.30 3.66
CA ILE A 55 7.28 -8.49 3.98
C ILE A 55 6.03 -9.39 4.07
N GLU A 56 5.82 -10.29 3.12
CA GLU A 56 4.68 -11.23 3.14
C GLU A 56 4.73 -12.18 4.35
N ALA A 57 5.92 -12.69 4.70
CA ALA A 57 6.08 -13.49 5.91
C ALA A 57 5.69 -12.68 7.16
N LYS A 58 6.14 -11.42 7.24
CA LYS A 58 5.79 -10.54 8.34
C LYS A 58 4.30 -10.20 8.39
N MET A 59 3.67 -9.96 7.24
CA MET A 59 2.23 -9.81 7.14
C MET A 59 1.50 -11.06 7.66
N ALA A 60 1.97 -12.26 7.29
CA ALA A 60 1.39 -13.52 7.74
C ALA A 60 1.52 -13.70 9.27
N GLU A 61 2.64 -13.28 9.88
CA GLU A 61 2.80 -13.24 11.33
C GLU A 61 1.76 -12.32 11.99
N LEU A 62 1.57 -11.11 11.46
CA LEU A 62 0.59 -10.14 11.98
C LEU A 62 -0.86 -10.64 11.83
N VAL A 63 -1.16 -11.35 10.75
CA VAL A 63 -2.46 -12.01 10.54
C VAL A 63 -2.65 -13.14 11.54
N ALA A 64 -1.64 -13.98 11.75
CA ALA A 64 -1.69 -15.08 12.72
C ALA A 64 -1.81 -14.60 14.17
N ALA A 65 -1.33 -13.40 14.49
CA ALA A 65 -1.48 -12.78 15.79
C ALA A 65 -2.93 -12.36 16.12
N ASP A 66 -3.82 -12.31 15.11
CA ASP A 66 -5.26 -12.03 15.22
C ASP A 66 -5.59 -10.80 16.10
N GLN A 67 -4.83 -9.72 15.91
CA GLN A 67 -4.97 -8.50 16.70
C GLN A 67 -6.22 -7.72 16.27
N PRO A 68 -6.96 -7.11 17.21
CA PRO A 68 -8.11 -6.30 16.86
C PRO A 68 -7.69 -5.03 16.09
N PHE A 69 -8.56 -4.58 15.19
CA PHE A 69 -8.50 -3.22 14.65
C PHE A 69 -9.34 -2.30 15.54
N GLU A 70 -8.66 -1.44 16.28
CA GLU A 70 -9.29 -0.51 17.21
C GLU A 70 -9.39 0.87 16.57
N ARG A 71 -10.62 1.35 16.41
CA ARG A 71 -10.87 2.72 15.96
C ARG A 71 -10.75 3.67 17.14
N LEU A 72 -9.84 4.62 17.04
CA LEU A 72 -9.64 5.69 18.00
C LEU A 72 -10.13 7.00 17.40
N GLU A 73 -10.98 7.73 18.11
CA GLU A 73 -11.36 9.11 17.76
C GLU A 73 -10.63 10.04 18.72
N VAL A 74 -9.84 10.97 18.19
CA VAL A 74 -8.96 11.83 18.97
C VAL A 74 -9.16 13.30 18.58
N ALA A 75 -8.81 14.20 19.49
CA ALA A 75 -8.79 15.63 19.17
C ALA A 75 -7.69 15.93 18.13
N ARG A 76 -7.90 16.92 17.26
CA ARG A 76 -6.92 17.31 16.23
C ARG A 76 -5.54 17.65 16.80
N ALA A 77 -5.49 18.35 17.93
CA ALA A 77 -4.22 18.69 18.60
C ALA A 77 -3.48 17.45 19.12
N GLU A 78 -4.22 16.45 19.61
CA GLU A 78 -3.66 15.17 20.05
C GLU A 78 -3.17 14.35 18.85
N ALA A 79 -3.96 14.26 17.77
CA ALA A 79 -3.57 13.63 16.52
C ALA A 79 -2.25 14.21 15.96
N LEU A 80 -2.14 15.54 15.94
CA LEU A 80 -0.92 16.22 15.52
C LEU A 80 0.28 15.81 16.38
N THR A 81 0.10 15.80 17.70
CA THR A 81 1.15 15.41 18.65
C THR A 81 1.58 13.95 18.45
N MET A 82 0.63 13.03 18.25
CA MET A 82 0.91 11.62 17.99
C MET A 82 1.74 11.42 16.72
N LEU A 83 1.31 12.06 15.62
CA LEU A 83 1.98 11.95 14.32
C LEU A 83 3.38 12.58 14.34
N GLN A 84 3.55 13.73 14.99
CA GLN A 84 4.86 14.38 15.16
C GLN A 84 5.81 13.53 16.00
N LYS A 85 5.34 12.95 17.11
CA LYS A 85 6.15 12.05 17.94
C LYS A 85 6.58 10.79 17.19
N ALA A 86 5.74 10.31 16.27
CA ALA A 86 6.04 9.16 15.41
C ALA A 86 6.83 9.53 14.14
N GLY A 87 7.19 10.82 13.95
CA GLY A 87 7.94 11.27 12.76
C GLY A 87 7.17 11.19 11.44
N GLN A 88 5.84 11.05 11.48
CA GLN A 88 4.99 10.83 10.31
C GLN A 88 4.63 12.15 9.61
N THR A 89 5.62 12.79 8.97
CA THR A 89 5.47 14.14 8.38
C THR A 89 4.36 14.21 7.32
N TYR A 90 4.26 13.22 6.43
CA TYR A 90 3.21 13.19 5.41
C TYR A 90 1.81 13.10 6.03
N LYS A 91 1.63 12.27 7.07
CA LYS A 91 0.36 12.17 7.79
C LYS A 91 0.00 13.47 8.51
N VAL A 92 0.97 14.25 9.00
CA VAL A 92 0.71 15.58 9.57
C VAL A 92 0.11 16.51 8.52
N GLU A 93 0.63 16.50 7.30
CA GLU A 93 0.05 17.28 6.20
C GLU A 93 -1.34 16.76 5.81
N ARG A 94 -1.54 15.44 5.75
CA ARG A 94 -2.86 14.85 5.49
C ARG A 94 -3.87 15.18 6.57
N LEU A 95 -3.45 15.27 7.84
CA LEU A 95 -4.29 15.72 8.94
C LEU A 95 -4.73 17.18 8.71
N ALA A 96 -3.84 18.05 8.23
CA ALA A 96 -4.17 19.44 7.92
C ALA A 96 -5.19 19.57 6.79
N ASP A 97 -5.19 18.63 5.83
CA ASP A 97 -6.17 18.59 4.73
C ASP A 97 -7.59 18.19 5.21
N ILE A 98 -7.75 17.61 6.40
CA ILE A 98 -9.06 17.27 6.95
C ILE A 98 -9.77 18.57 7.39
N PRO A 99 -10.99 18.88 6.91
CA PRO A 99 -11.72 20.09 7.30
C PRO A 99 -11.97 20.24 8.81
N GLU A 100 -12.15 21.48 9.28
CA GLU A 100 -12.56 21.73 10.66
C GLU A 100 -13.96 21.15 10.94
N GLY A 101 -14.16 20.62 12.15
CA GLY A 101 -15.41 19.96 12.56
C GLY A 101 -15.51 18.48 12.17
N GLU A 102 -14.67 18.00 11.25
CA GLU A 102 -14.59 16.57 10.93
C GLU A 102 -13.88 15.78 12.04
N LYS A 103 -14.38 14.56 12.29
CA LYS A 103 -13.79 13.65 13.26
C LYS A 103 -12.44 13.14 12.76
N ILE A 104 -11.43 13.24 13.61
CA ILE A 104 -10.11 12.68 13.35
C ILE A 104 -10.05 11.28 13.93
N THR A 105 -9.82 10.30 13.08
CA THR A 105 -9.78 8.90 13.50
C THR A 105 -8.47 8.24 13.12
N PHE A 106 -8.04 7.36 14.01
CA PHE A 106 -6.93 6.45 13.80
C PHE A 106 -7.44 5.02 13.90
N TYR A 107 -6.74 4.13 13.22
CA TYR A 107 -6.88 2.70 13.44
C TYR A 107 -5.59 2.15 14.03
N ARG A 108 -5.72 1.45 15.15
CA ARG A 108 -4.62 0.77 15.83
C ARG A 108 -4.78 -0.74 15.70
N SER A 109 -3.67 -1.43 15.46
CA SER A 109 -3.59 -2.88 15.58
C SER A 109 -2.22 -3.26 16.13
N GLY A 110 -2.20 -3.88 17.31
CA GLY A 110 -0.97 -4.14 18.05
C GLY A 110 -0.17 -2.85 18.31
N GLY A 111 1.10 -2.87 17.89
CA GLY A 111 1.99 -1.71 17.99
C GLY A 111 1.82 -0.66 16.88
N PHE A 112 1.07 -0.97 15.83
CA PHE A 112 0.89 -0.11 14.68
C PHE A 112 -0.34 0.78 14.83
N PHE A 113 -0.25 2.03 14.38
CA PHE A 113 -1.39 2.93 14.26
C PHE A 113 -1.29 3.78 12.99
N ASP A 114 -2.43 4.15 12.41
CA ASP A 114 -2.47 4.97 11.21
C ASP A 114 -3.66 5.91 11.18
N LEU A 115 -3.47 7.10 10.60
CA LEU A 115 -4.51 8.10 10.38
C LEU A 115 -5.40 7.62 9.24
N CYS A 116 -6.61 7.19 9.58
CA CYS A 116 -7.51 6.53 8.66
C CYS A 116 -8.97 6.67 9.09
N ARG A 117 -9.88 6.82 8.12
CA ARG A 117 -11.34 6.85 8.35
C ARG A 117 -11.96 5.46 8.48
N GLY A 118 -11.34 4.44 7.88
CA GLY A 118 -11.87 3.08 7.78
C GLY A 118 -13.08 2.98 6.85
N PRO A 119 -13.89 1.90 6.95
CA PRO A 119 -13.81 0.84 7.96
C PRO A 119 -12.73 -0.21 7.69
N HIS A 120 -12.39 -0.99 8.73
CA HIS A 120 -11.48 -2.14 8.67
C HIS A 120 -12.20 -3.43 9.06
N LEU A 121 -11.52 -4.57 8.84
CA LEU A 121 -11.89 -5.85 9.44
C LEU A 121 -11.91 -5.75 10.97
N ALA A 122 -12.57 -6.70 11.64
CA ALA A 122 -12.60 -6.73 13.11
C ALA A 122 -11.22 -7.04 13.70
N THR A 123 -10.48 -7.97 13.09
CA THR A 123 -9.15 -8.40 13.50
C THR A 123 -8.25 -8.63 12.28
N THR A 124 -6.94 -8.67 12.49
CA THR A 124 -5.96 -8.98 11.44
C THR A 124 -6.11 -10.41 10.90
N GLY A 125 -6.55 -11.37 11.72
CA GLY A 125 -6.82 -12.76 11.31
C GLY A 125 -8.03 -12.92 10.39
N GLY A 126 -8.81 -11.85 10.21
CA GLY A 126 -9.83 -11.77 9.18
C GLY A 126 -9.26 -11.76 7.76
N LEU A 127 -8.00 -11.34 7.58
CA LEU A 127 -7.32 -11.33 6.29
C LEU A 127 -7.04 -12.77 5.84
N LYS A 128 -7.36 -13.09 4.58
CA LYS A 128 -7.23 -14.44 4.01
C LYS A 128 -6.00 -14.54 3.12
N ALA A 129 -6.19 -14.72 1.81
CA ALA A 129 -5.08 -14.92 0.88
C ALA A 129 -4.62 -13.58 0.31
N PHE A 130 -3.34 -13.25 0.43
CA PHE A 130 -2.76 -12.01 -0.09
C PHE A 130 -1.44 -12.24 -0.81
N LYS A 131 -1.06 -11.32 -1.70
CA LYS A 131 0.22 -11.34 -2.43
C LYS A 131 0.69 -9.93 -2.75
N LEU A 132 1.98 -9.65 -2.59
CA LEU A 132 2.62 -8.43 -3.11
C LEU A 132 2.95 -8.62 -4.60
N THR A 133 2.67 -7.59 -5.40
CA THR A 133 2.64 -7.74 -6.87
C THR A 133 3.64 -6.86 -7.61
N ALA A 134 3.90 -5.64 -7.12
CA ALA A 134 4.76 -4.69 -7.82
C ALA A 134 5.26 -3.58 -6.87
N ILE A 135 6.36 -2.96 -7.27
CA ILE A 135 6.86 -1.70 -6.71
C ILE A 135 6.82 -0.65 -7.83
N ALA A 136 6.38 0.56 -7.51
CA ALA A 136 6.49 1.71 -8.40
C ALA A 136 6.99 2.94 -7.64
N GLY A 137 7.46 3.94 -8.38
CA GLY A 137 7.62 5.29 -7.83
C GLY A 137 6.31 6.05 -7.88
N SER A 138 5.99 6.81 -6.84
CA SER A 138 4.95 7.84 -6.87
C SER A 138 5.55 9.16 -6.42
N TYR A 139 4.99 10.28 -6.86
CA TYR A 139 5.36 11.58 -6.32
C TYR A 139 4.34 11.98 -5.26
N TYR A 140 4.80 12.55 -4.15
CA TYR A 140 3.90 13.04 -3.11
C TYR A 140 2.91 14.06 -3.70
N ARG A 141 1.61 13.86 -3.44
CA ARG A 141 0.49 14.61 -4.05
C ARG A 141 0.44 14.60 -5.59
N GLY A 142 1.18 13.70 -6.25
CA GLY A 142 1.23 13.58 -7.70
C GLY A 142 1.97 14.72 -8.41
N ASP A 143 2.77 15.50 -7.68
CA ASP A 143 3.56 16.62 -8.23
C ASP A 143 5.03 16.21 -8.31
N GLU A 144 5.61 16.24 -9.52
CA GLU A 144 6.98 15.81 -9.80
C GLU A 144 8.07 16.62 -9.06
N LYS A 145 7.71 17.79 -8.52
CA LYS A 145 8.60 18.63 -7.71
C LYS A 145 8.69 18.19 -6.26
N ASN A 146 7.77 17.34 -5.82
CA ASN A 146 7.75 16.79 -4.47
C ASN A 146 8.64 15.55 -4.36
N PRO A 147 8.96 15.09 -3.13
CA PRO A 147 9.70 13.85 -2.93
C PRO A 147 9.04 12.66 -3.63
N MET A 148 9.88 11.79 -4.20
CA MET A 148 9.47 10.51 -4.76
C MET A 148 9.34 9.47 -3.63
N LEU A 149 8.17 8.86 -3.53
CA LEU A 149 7.83 7.79 -2.62
C LEU A 149 7.91 6.43 -3.32
N GLN A 150 7.98 5.37 -2.52
CA GLN A 150 7.97 3.99 -2.98
C GLN A 150 6.57 3.42 -2.76
N ARG A 151 5.86 3.12 -3.85
CA ARG A 151 4.54 2.52 -3.84
C ARG A 151 4.66 1.01 -3.91
N LEU A 152 4.22 0.32 -2.87
CA LEU A 152 4.14 -1.14 -2.84
C LEU A 152 2.70 -1.58 -3.12
N TYR A 153 2.51 -2.41 -4.14
CA TYR A 153 1.22 -2.95 -4.53
C TYR A 153 1.00 -4.36 -3.98
N GLY A 154 -0.25 -4.65 -3.63
CA GLY A 154 -0.68 -5.98 -3.25
C GLY A 154 -2.10 -6.28 -3.69
N VAL A 155 -2.44 -7.56 -3.65
CA VAL A 155 -3.80 -8.08 -3.89
C VAL A 155 -4.22 -8.95 -2.72
N VAL A 156 -5.52 -9.05 -2.51
CA VAL A 156 -6.12 -9.93 -1.50
C VAL A 156 -7.42 -10.52 -2.05
N GLU A 157 -7.66 -11.78 -1.71
CA GLU A 157 -8.84 -12.55 -2.07
C GLU A 157 -9.37 -13.35 -0.88
N GLU A 158 -10.63 -13.78 -0.96
CA GLU A 158 -11.29 -14.51 0.14
C GLU A 158 -10.74 -15.94 0.34
N SER A 159 -10.05 -16.50 -0.66
CA SER A 159 -9.44 -17.83 -0.58
C SER A 159 -8.15 -17.92 -1.40
N GLN A 160 -7.32 -18.92 -1.11
CA GLN A 160 -6.06 -19.15 -1.85
C GLN A 160 -6.34 -19.52 -3.31
N GLU A 161 -7.40 -20.29 -3.58
CA GLU A 161 -7.79 -20.66 -4.93
C GLU A 161 -8.19 -19.44 -5.77
N ALA A 162 -8.90 -18.48 -5.16
CA ALA A 162 -9.27 -17.23 -5.81
C ALA A 162 -8.03 -16.37 -6.10
N LEU A 163 -7.09 -16.30 -5.15
CA LEU A 163 -5.82 -15.61 -5.33
C LEU A 163 -4.99 -16.23 -6.47
N ASP A 164 -4.84 -17.55 -6.49
CA ASP A 164 -4.07 -18.25 -7.53
C ASP A 164 -4.70 -18.03 -8.91
N ALA A 165 -6.03 -18.07 -9.00
CA ALA A 165 -6.75 -17.77 -10.23
C ALA A 165 -6.57 -16.31 -10.68
N LEU A 166 -6.52 -15.35 -9.76
CA LEU A 166 -6.24 -13.94 -10.06
C LEU A 166 -4.80 -13.77 -10.57
N LEU A 167 -3.81 -14.36 -9.89
CA LEU A 167 -2.41 -14.28 -10.29
C LEU A 167 -2.18 -14.88 -11.67
N LEU A 168 -2.83 -16.01 -11.98
CA LEU A 168 -2.80 -16.60 -13.32
C LEU A 168 -3.36 -15.64 -14.39
N ARG A 169 -4.48 -14.97 -14.11
CA ARG A 169 -5.05 -13.97 -15.04
C ARG A 169 -4.10 -12.79 -15.26
N ILE A 170 -3.45 -12.31 -14.21
CA ILE A 170 -2.45 -11.24 -14.30
C ILE A 170 -1.27 -11.67 -15.16
N GLU A 171 -0.77 -12.89 -14.98
CA GLU A 171 0.34 -13.43 -15.78
C GLU A 171 -0.05 -13.58 -17.26
N GLU A 172 -1.26 -14.09 -17.52
CA GLU A 172 -1.82 -14.22 -18.86
C GLU A 172 -2.02 -12.85 -19.53
N ALA A 173 -2.44 -11.82 -18.79
CA ALA A 173 -2.53 -10.45 -19.31
C ALA A 173 -1.14 -9.89 -19.68
N LYS A 174 -0.11 -10.12 -18.84
CA LYS A 174 1.28 -9.70 -19.11
C LYS A 174 1.85 -10.33 -20.38
N LYS A 175 1.49 -11.58 -20.72
CA LYS A 175 1.90 -12.24 -21.97
C LYS A 175 1.31 -11.57 -23.22
N ARG A 176 0.20 -10.84 -23.08
CA ARG A 176 -0.53 -10.18 -24.16
C ARG A 176 -0.32 -8.67 -24.20
N ASP A 177 0.64 -8.16 -23.44
CA ASP A 177 0.97 -6.74 -23.42
C ASP A 177 1.59 -6.30 -24.75
N HIS A 178 0.98 -5.32 -25.42
CA HIS A 178 1.46 -4.78 -26.69
C HIS A 178 2.86 -4.18 -26.59
N ARG A 179 3.28 -3.70 -25.41
CA ARG A 179 4.63 -3.17 -25.17
C ARG A 179 5.70 -4.27 -25.20
N ARG A 180 5.29 -5.52 -24.97
CA ARG A 180 6.12 -6.70 -25.10
C ARG A 180 6.02 -7.28 -26.52
N LEU A 181 4.80 -7.54 -26.98
CA LEU A 181 4.56 -8.19 -28.26
C LEU A 181 4.95 -7.30 -29.46
N GLY A 182 4.78 -5.99 -29.37
CA GLY A 182 5.10 -5.06 -30.45
C GLY A 182 6.56 -5.14 -30.88
N PRO A 183 7.51 -4.95 -29.95
CA PRO A 183 8.93 -5.17 -30.24
C PRO A 183 9.27 -6.62 -30.64
N GLU A 184 8.71 -7.63 -29.95
CA GLU A 184 8.96 -9.06 -30.26
C GLU A 184 8.51 -9.43 -31.68
N LEU A 185 7.43 -8.84 -32.18
CA LEU A 185 6.87 -9.06 -33.52
C LEU A 185 7.35 -8.03 -34.56
N GLY A 186 8.23 -7.10 -34.18
CA GLY A 186 8.77 -6.06 -35.06
C GLY A 186 7.73 -5.03 -35.54
N LEU A 187 6.68 -4.78 -34.77
CA LEU A 187 5.60 -3.85 -35.12
C LEU A 187 5.98 -2.38 -34.88
N PHE A 188 6.74 -2.11 -33.81
CA PHE A 188 7.29 -0.80 -33.46
C PHE A 188 8.53 -0.96 -32.58
N SER A 189 9.29 0.12 -32.41
CA SER A 189 10.44 0.17 -31.50
C SER A 189 10.53 1.56 -30.87
N MET A 190 10.81 1.64 -29.57
CA MET A 190 11.10 2.92 -28.93
C MET A 190 12.60 3.18 -28.93
N SER A 191 13.00 4.40 -29.28
CA SER A 191 14.40 4.83 -29.28
C SER A 191 14.60 6.04 -28.39
N ASP A 192 15.53 5.94 -27.44
CA ASP A 192 15.88 7.04 -26.54
C ASP A 192 16.40 8.29 -27.30
N SER A 193 16.97 8.10 -28.50
CA SER A 193 17.48 9.19 -29.33
C SER A 193 16.38 10.01 -30.03
N VAL A 194 15.19 9.42 -30.21
CA VAL A 194 14.04 10.09 -30.85
C VAL A 194 13.21 10.80 -29.79
N GLY A 195 13.06 10.19 -28.61
CA GLY A 195 12.43 10.78 -27.44
C GLY A 195 11.46 9.81 -26.75
N PRO A 196 11.27 9.91 -25.43
CA PRO A 196 10.33 9.06 -24.69
C PRO A 196 8.90 9.20 -25.22
N GLY A 197 8.22 8.06 -25.42
CA GLY A 197 6.83 8.03 -25.89
C GLY A 197 6.63 8.22 -27.39
N LEU A 198 7.72 8.28 -28.17
CA LEU A 198 7.70 8.27 -29.64
C LEU A 198 8.12 6.89 -30.13
N ALA A 199 7.18 6.17 -30.76
CA ALA A 199 7.34 4.79 -31.25
C ALA A 199 7.32 4.74 -32.78
#